data_AF-A0A1U7J9D8-F1
#
_entry.id   AF-A0A1U7J9D8-F1
#
_cell.length_a   1.000
_cell.length_b   1.000
_cell.length_c   1.000
_cell.angle_alpha   90.00
_cell.angle_beta   90.00
_cell.angle_gamma   90.00
#
_symmetry.space_group_name_H-M   'P 1'
#
loop_
_entity.id
_entity.type
_entity.pdbx_description
1 polymer ?
#
loop_
_entity_poly.entity_id
_entity_poly.type
_entity_poly.pdbx_seq_one_letter_code
_entity_poly.pdbx_strand_id
1 'polypeptide(L)'
;MVQLIEKRNTNYLPLFVLGSVGLQLVMLVVLFLQAGALSRLSRQDAPTLVQMQDGQAIRVGTMGSRERTPETVRRFVNDTLVLMFNWSGSLPATTAEEASQPRADPGLPIEVERGRRNIATASWQASFAFSEDFRQDFLKRVAELTPPGVFTGTSQVVMVINHVGSPEVVGEGRWKVTVVAHLYVFNDANALGQAIPFNREVFVEAVTAPAVPDGDTPLEQAIYSIRQTGLQIYAIRELEREDL
;
A
#
# COMPACT_ATOMS: atom_id res chain seq x y z
N MET A 1 -102.62 12.85 -10.43
CA MET A 1 -101.60 13.25 -11.42
C MET A 1 -100.52 14.05 -10.70
N VAL A 2 -99.30 14.09 -11.23
CA VAL A 2 -98.11 14.88 -10.81
C VAL A 2 -97.00 14.08 -10.08
N GLN A 3 -96.20 13.43 -10.94
CA GLN A 3 -94.74 13.28 -11.03
C GLN A 3 -93.86 13.20 -9.75
N LEU A 4 -93.20 12.03 -9.61
CA LEU A 4 -91.97 11.86 -8.84
C LEU A 4 -90.79 12.57 -9.55
N ILE A 5 -90.07 13.41 -8.81
CA ILE A 5 -88.80 14.01 -9.25
C ILE A 5 -87.68 13.01 -8.96
N GLU A 6 -87.07 12.50 -10.02
CA GLU A 6 -85.91 11.60 -9.95
C GLU A 6 -84.63 12.41 -9.65
N LYS A 7 -84.01 12.16 -8.50
CA LYS A 7 -82.77 12.83 -8.06
C LYS A 7 -81.59 12.21 -8.82
N ARG A 8 -81.12 12.89 -9.86
CA ARG A 8 -79.93 12.50 -10.65
C ARG A 8 -78.67 12.52 -9.77
N ASN A 9 -78.22 11.34 -9.33
CA ASN A 9 -76.94 11.18 -8.64
C ASN A 9 -75.80 11.30 -9.66
N THR A 10 -75.07 12.41 -9.64
CA THR A 10 -73.89 12.61 -10.49
C THR A 10 -72.79 11.64 -10.08
N ASN A 11 -72.43 10.70 -10.98
CA ASN A 11 -71.37 9.73 -10.73
C ASN A 11 -70.00 10.32 -11.11
N TYR A 12 -69.14 10.55 -10.11
CA TYR A 12 -67.80 11.13 -10.30
C TYR A 12 -66.69 10.08 -10.56
N LEU A 13 -66.99 8.78 -10.47
CA LEU A 13 -66.03 7.70 -10.74
C LEU A 13 -65.36 7.82 -12.13
N PRO A 14 -66.08 8.06 -13.23
CA PRO A 14 -65.47 8.18 -14.55
C PRO A 14 -64.46 9.33 -14.63
N LEU A 15 -64.74 10.46 -13.97
CA LEU A 15 -63.85 11.62 -13.94
C LEU A 15 -62.58 11.32 -13.14
N PHE A 16 -62.71 10.62 -12.01
CA PHE A 16 -61.57 10.17 -11.21
C PHE A 16 -60.69 9.16 -11.95
N VAL A 17 -61.30 8.20 -12.66
CA VAL A 17 -60.58 7.24 -13.50
C VAL A 17 -59.84 7.94 -14.63
N LEU A 18 -60.48 8.89 -15.32
CA LEU A 18 -59.81 9.68 -16.37
C LEU A 18 -58.62 10.47 -15.82
N GLY A 19 -58.77 11.09 -14.63
CA GLY A 19 -57.69 11.80 -13.95
C GLY A 19 -56.53 10.88 -13.57
N SER A 20 -56.83 9.68 -13.07
CA SER A 20 -55.82 8.68 -12.70
C SER A 20 -55.04 8.17 -13.91
N VAL A 21 -55.72 7.87 -15.02
CA VAL A 21 -55.07 7.44 -16.28
C VAL A 21 -54.20 8.56 -16.84
N GLY A 22 -54.68 9.80 -16.82
CA GLY A 22 -53.89 10.96 -17.24
C GLY A 22 -52.62 11.14 -16.42
N LEU A 23 -52.72 11.01 -15.10
CA LEU A 23 -51.58 11.10 -14.19
C LEU A 23 -50.56 9.97 -14.42
N GLN A 24 -51.04 8.75 -14.68
CA GLN A 24 -50.17 7.60 -15.01
C GLN A 24 -49.42 7.81 -16.33
N LEU A 25 -50.07 8.38 -17.36
CA LEU A 25 -49.40 8.73 -18.62
C LEU A 25 -48.32 9.78 -18.42
N VAL A 26 -48.56 10.80 -17.58
CA VAL A 26 -47.55 11.80 -17.24
C VAL A 26 -46.37 11.15 -16.51
N MET A 27 -46.63 10.28 -15.52
CA MET A 27 -45.57 9.52 -14.83
C MET A 27 -44.73 8.67 -15.80
N LEU A 28 -45.38 8.01 -16.76
CA LEU A 28 -44.72 7.20 -17.78
C LEU A 28 -43.75 8.06 -18.62
N VAL A 29 -44.18 9.25 -19.05
CA VAL A 29 -43.33 10.19 -19.80
C VAL A 29 -42.13 10.62 -18.96
N VAL A 30 -42.32 10.94 -17.67
CA VAL A 30 -41.21 11.29 -16.77
C VAL A 30 -40.22 10.14 -16.64
N LEU A 31 -40.68 8.90 -16.53
CA LEU A 31 -39.81 7.72 -16.47
C LEU A 31 -38.97 7.55 -17.74
N PHE A 32 -39.56 7.75 -18.92
CA PHE A 32 -38.82 7.70 -20.19
C PHE A 32 -37.76 8.80 -20.28
N LEU A 33 -38.06 10.02 -19.81
CA LEU A 33 -37.08 11.11 -19.77
C LEU A 33 -35.90 10.78 -18.83
N GLN A 34 -36.18 10.22 -17.65
CA GLN A 34 -35.14 9.81 -16.71
C GLN A 34 -34.28 8.65 -17.25
N ALA A 35 -34.91 7.65 -17.89
CA ALA A 35 -34.20 6.54 -18.52
C ALA A 35 -33.29 7.04 -19.66
N GLY A 36 -33.75 8.01 -20.46
CA GLY A 36 -32.96 8.66 -21.49
C GLY A 36 -31.77 9.44 -20.92
N ALA A 37 -31.98 10.21 -19.86
CA ALA A 37 -30.92 10.94 -19.17
C ALA A 37 -29.86 9.99 -18.56
N LEU A 38 -30.30 8.93 -17.89
CA LEU A 38 -29.42 7.92 -17.30
C LEU A 38 -28.64 7.15 -18.37
N SER A 39 -29.28 6.79 -19.50
CA SER A 39 -28.61 6.14 -20.62
C SER A 39 -27.57 7.05 -21.28
N ARG A 40 -27.75 8.37 -21.28
CA ARG A 40 -26.75 9.32 -21.79
C ARG A 40 -25.55 9.42 -20.85
N LEU A 41 -25.78 9.51 -19.54
CA LEU A 41 -24.71 9.56 -18.55
C LEU A 41 -23.90 8.25 -18.53
N SER A 42 -24.56 7.10 -18.64
CA SER A 42 -23.89 5.80 -18.69
C SER A 42 -23.08 5.58 -19.98
N ARG A 43 -23.39 6.28 -21.06
CA ARG A 43 -22.66 6.20 -22.35
C ARG A 43 -21.64 7.32 -22.52
N GLN A 44 -21.54 8.25 -21.57
CA GLN A 44 -20.52 9.27 -21.59
C GLN A 44 -19.18 8.62 -21.28
N ASP A 45 -18.18 8.87 -22.13
CA ASP A 45 -16.83 8.37 -21.91
C ASP A 45 -16.34 8.78 -20.52
N ALA A 46 -15.74 7.84 -19.80
CA ALA A 46 -15.23 8.09 -18.46
C ALA A 46 -14.28 9.30 -18.48
N PRO A 47 -14.50 10.32 -17.64
CA PRO A 47 -13.71 11.54 -17.68
C PRO A 47 -12.23 11.24 -17.41
N THR A 48 -11.35 11.89 -18.15
CA THR A 48 -9.90 11.84 -17.91
C THR A 48 -9.58 12.56 -16.61
N LEU A 49 -9.31 11.82 -15.54
CA LEU A 49 -9.09 12.39 -14.21
C LEU A 49 -7.71 13.05 -14.07
N VAL A 50 -6.70 12.53 -14.77
CA VAL A 50 -5.33 13.09 -14.78
C VAL A 50 -4.76 13.04 -16.19
N GLN A 51 -4.35 14.20 -16.70
CA GLN A 51 -3.62 14.34 -17.97
C GLN A 51 -2.17 14.71 -17.66
N MET A 52 -1.23 13.94 -18.20
CA MET A 52 0.20 14.20 -18.07
C MET A 52 0.64 15.34 -18.99
N GLN A 53 1.81 15.92 -18.74
CA GLN A 53 2.35 17.06 -19.50
C GLN A 53 2.61 16.72 -20.98
N ASP A 54 2.74 15.45 -21.32
CA ASP A 54 2.91 14.92 -22.68
C ASP A 54 1.58 14.72 -23.42
N GLY A 55 0.45 15.06 -22.79
CA GLY A 55 -0.89 14.91 -23.36
C GLY A 55 -1.50 13.52 -23.19
N GLN A 56 -0.77 12.54 -22.62
CA GLN A 56 -1.34 11.23 -22.31
C GLN A 56 -2.30 11.32 -21.13
N ALA A 57 -3.46 10.68 -21.26
CA ALA A 57 -4.45 10.58 -20.19
C ALA A 57 -4.33 9.22 -19.49
N ILE A 58 -4.13 9.21 -18.18
CA ILE A 58 -4.15 7.99 -17.39
C ILE A 58 -5.59 7.74 -16.94
N ARG A 59 -6.12 6.57 -17.25
CA ARG A 59 -7.39 6.11 -16.68
C ARG A 59 -7.14 5.68 -15.24
N VAL A 60 -7.67 6.45 -14.30
CA VAL A 60 -7.58 6.14 -12.87
C VAL A 60 -8.78 5.29 -12.49
N GLY A 61 -8.54 4.10 -11.94
CA GLY A 61 -9.60 3.32 -11.30
C GLY A 61 -9.98 4.00 -9.98
N THR A 62 -11.27 4.02 -9.64
CA THR A 62 -11.70 4.44 -8.32
C THR A 62 -11.24 3.41 -7.30
N MET A 63 -10.42 3.83 -6.34
CA MET A 63 -9.89 2.98 -5.26
C MET A 63 -10.18 3.69 -3.94
N GLY A 64 -10.58 2.95 -2.92
CA GLY A 64 -10.76 3.51 -1.58
C GLY A 64 -9.48 4.17 -1.07
N SER A 65 -9.57 5.20 -0.23
CA SER A 65 -8.39 5.92 0.29
C SER A 65 -7.36 5.00 0.97
N ARG A 66 -7.84 3.92 1.59
CA ARG A 66 -7.05 2.88 2.27
C ARG A 66 -6.84 1.61 1.44
N GLU A 67 -7.33 1.56 0.21
CA GLU A 67 -7.12 0.41 -0.66
C GLU A 67 -5.81 0.55 -1.44
N ARG A 68 -5.15 -0.57 -1.69
CA ARG A 68 -3.94 -0.64 -2.52
C ARG A 68 -4.05 -1.88 -3.40
N THR A 69 -3.42 -1.82 -4.57
CA THR A 69 -3.33 -3.00 -5.43
C THR A 69 -2.45 -4.07 -4.78
N PRO A 70 -2.72 -5.37 -5.02
CA PRO A 70 -1.86 -6.45 -4.57
C PRO A 70 -0.39 -6.27 -4.96
N GLU A 71 -0.13 -5.74 -6.16
CA GLU A 71 1.20 -5.48 -6.69
C GLU A 71 1.94 -4.42 -5.87
N THR A 72 1.26 -3.32 -5.51
CA THR A 72 1.85 -2.26 -4.68
C THR A 72 2.23 -2.77 -3.30
N VAL A 73 1.37 -3.56 -2.66
CA VAL A 73 1.65 -4.13 -1.34
C VAL A 73 2.82 -5.13 -1.42
N ARG A 74 2.84 -6.02 -2.42
CA ARG A 74 3.94 -6.99 -2.61
C ARG A 74 5.27 -6.30 -2.86
N ARG A 75 5.30 -5.31 -3.76
CA ARG A 75 6.51 -4.53 -4.05
C ARG A 75 6.99 -3.79 -2.81
N PHE A 76 6.08 -3.13 -2.09
CA PHE A 76 6.41 -2.43 -0.85
C PHE A 76 7.09 -3.35 0.18
N VAL A 77 6.53 -4.54 0.42
CA VAL A 77 7.12 -5.53 1.33
C VAL A 77 8.49 -6.00 0.84
N ASN A 78 8.60 -6.35 -0.45
CA ASN A 78 9.85 -6.79 -1.05
C ASN A 78 10.96 -5.75 -0.89
N ASP A 79 10.71 -4.53 -1.36
CA ASP A 79 11.71 -3.46 -1.42
C ASP A 79 12.11 -3.03 -0.01
N THR A 80 11.15 -2.97 0.93
CA THR A 80 11.40 -2.64 2.33
C THR A 80 12.29 -3.70 3.00
N LEU A 81 11.99 -4.99 2.83
CA LEU A 81 12.76 -6.07 3.46
C LEU A 81 14.17 -6.18 2.85
N VAL A 82 14.29 -6.05 1.53
CA VAL A 82 15.60 -6.05 0.86
C VAL A 82 16.44 -4.88 1.36
N LEU A 83 15.89 -3.65 1.41
CA LEU A 83 16.60 -2.50 1.94
C LEU A 83 16.96 -2.66 3.42
N MET A 84 16.09 -3.33 4.20
CA MET A 84 16.31 -3.58 5.62
C MET A 84 17.44 -4.59 5.89
N PHE A 85 17.55 -5.65 5.11
CA PHE A 85 18.42 -6.80 5.43
C PHE A 85 19.59 -7.04 4.46
N ASN A 86 19.71 -6.25 3.40
CA ASN A 86 20.86 -6.29 2.51
C ASN A 86 21.98 -5.39 3.05
N TRP A 87 22.93 -6.01 3.76
CA TRP A 87 24.05 -5.35 4.42
C TRP A 87 25.35 -5.59 3.65
N SER A 88 25.68 -4.68 2.73
CA SER A 88 26.90 -4.77 1.91
C SER A 88 28.16 -4.21 2.60
N GLY A 89 28.00 -3.49 3.71
CA GLY A 89 29.07 -2.70 4.33
C GLY A 89 29.35 -1.36 3.60
N SER A 90 28.50 -1.00 2.63
CA SER A 90 28.58 0.26 1.90
C SER A 90 27.31 1.08 2.07
N LEU A 91 27.44 2.41 1.99
CA LEU A 91 26.31 3.31 2.00
C LEU A 91 25.41 3.06 0.77
N PRO A 92 24.08 3.25 0.90
CA PRO A 92 23.17 3.23 -0.25
C PRO A 92 23.63 4.24 -1.30
N ALA A 93 23.83 3.77 -2.53
CA ALA A 93 24.16 4.66 -3.64
C ALA A 93 22.91 5.46 -4.06
N THR A 94 23.05 6.77 -4.19
CA THR A 94 22.01 7.68 -4.69
C THR A 94 22.23 8.08 -6.15
N THR A 95 23.43 7.86 -6.68
CA THR A 95 23.78 8.13 -8.09
C THR A 95 24.51 6.95 -8.75
N ALA A 96 24.57 6.95 -10.08
CA ALA A 96 25.30 5.92 -10.83
C ALA A 96 26.81 5.93 -10.51
N GLU A 97 27.38 7.12 -10.28
CA GLU A 97 28.77 7.30 -9.89
C GLU A 97 29.04 6.68 -8.51
N GLU A 98 28.15 6.89 -7.53
CA GLU A 98 28.25 6.27 -6.21
C GLU A 98 28.11 4.75 -6.25
N ALA A 99 27.28 4.22 -7.16
CA ALA A 99 27.16 2.78 -7.36
C ALA A 99 28.46 2.17 -7.93
N SER A 100 29.23 2.94 -8.70
CA SER A 100 30.53 2.52 -9.24
C SER A 100 31.66 2.59 -8.22
N GLN A 101 31.52 3.43 -7.18
CA GLN A 101 32.51 3.62 -6.12
C GLN A 101 31.82 3.63 -4.74
N PRO A 102 31.48 2.43 -4.21
CA PRO A 102 30.76 2.33 -2.96
C PRO A 102 31.56 2.90 -1.80
N ARG A 103 30.95 3.82 -1.05
CA ARG A 103 31.52 4.39 0.18
C ARG A 103 31.23 3.46 1.35
N ALA A 104 32.21 3.22 2.23
CA ALA A 104 32.03 2.37 3.40
C ALA A 104 30.96 2.94 4.36
N ASP A 105 30.10 2.07 4.89
CA ASP A 105 29.09 2.42 5.89
C ASP A 105 29.63 2.13 7.32
N PRO A 106 29.95 3.15 8.13
CA PRO A 106 30.40 2.94 9.51
C PRO A 106 29.29 2.43 10.44
N GLY A 107 28.03 2.46 9.97
CA GLY A 107 26.86 2.16 10.76
C GLY A 107 26.44 3.30 11.69
N LEU A 108 25.17 3.29 12.08
CA LEU A 108 24.59 4.21 13.03
C LEU A 108 24.53 3.55 14.41
N PRO A 109 25.03 4.19 15.47
CA PRO A 109 24.99 3.62 16.80
C PRO A 109 23.58 3.65 17.39
N ILE A 110 23.16 2.54 18.00
CA ILE A 110 21.92 2.39 18.76
C ILE A 110 22.18 1.72 20.10
N GLU A 111 21.42 2.12 21.12
CA GLU A 111 21.44 1.47 22.44
C GLU A 111 20.51 0.24 22.43
N VAL A 112 21.06 -0.89 22.83
CA VAL A 112 20.33 -2.15 23.05
C VAL A 112 20.56 -2.62 24.49
N GLU A 113 19.76 -3.58 24.97
CA GLU A 113 19.88 -4.10 26.34
C GLU A 113 21.30 -4.63 26.65
N ARG A 114 21.97 -5.18 25.62
CA ARG A 114 23.33 -5.73 25.70
C ARG A 114 24.44 -4.71 25.38
N GLY A 115 24.15 -3.42 25.49
CA GLY A 115 25.11 -2.33 25.29
C GLY A 115 24.90 -1.58 23.97
N ARG A 116 25.97 -1.04 23.38
CA ARG A 116 25.90 -0.29 22.12
C ARG A 116 26.11 -1.23 20.93
N ARG A 117 25.25 -1.11 19.91
CA ARG A 117 25.36 -1.82 18.63
C ARG A 117 25.25 -0.82 17.49
N ASN A 118 25.66 -1.23 16.30
CA ASN A 118 25.52 -0.44 15.09
C ASN A 118 24.44 -1.06 14.20
N ILE A 119 23.74 -0.21 13.48
CA ILE A 119 22.81 -0.59 12.42
C ILE A 119 23.28 -0.03 11.09
N ALA A 120 23.09 -0.78 9.99
CA ALA A 120 23.38 -0.26 8.66
C ALA A 120 22.51 0.97 8.36
N THR A 121 23.09 1.94 7.65
CA THR A 121 22.39 3.18 7.26
C THR A 121 21.16 2.85 6.41
N ALA A 122 21.27 1.86 5.52
CA ALA A 122 20.15 1.33 4.72
C ALA A 122 19.01 0.80 5.59
N SER A 123 19.32 0.00 6.61
CA SER A 123 18.33 -0.55 7.54
C SER A 123 17.64 0.54 8.35
N TRP A 124 18.39 1.54 8.79
CA TRP A 124 17.81 2.70 9.46
C TRP A 124 16.89 3.50 8.54
N GLN A 125 17.24 3.69 7.27
CA GLN A 125 16.34 4.31 6.28
C GLN A 125 15.09 3.46 6.06
N ALA A 126 15.24 2.17 5.81
CA ALA A 126 14.12 1.23 5.65
C ALA A 126 13.18 1.23 6.85
N SER A 127 13.70 1.51 8.05
CA SER A 127 12.92 1.57 9.29
C SER A 127 11.77 2.57 9.26
N PHE A 128 11.84 3.61 8.41
CA PHE A 128 10.74 4.57 8.22
C PHE A 128 9.53 3.99 7.49
N ALA A 129 9.67 2.80 6.89
CA ALA A 129 8.55 2.02 6.36
C ALA A 129 7.77 1.27 7.45
N PHE A 130 8.20 1.34 8.71
CA PHE A 130 7.60 0.63 9.84
C PHE A 130 6.82 1.58 10.73
N SER A 131 5.73 1.10 11.32
CA SER A 131 4.96 1.85 12.32
C SER A 131 5.85 2.25 13.50
N GLU A 132 5.65 3.45 14.05
CA GLU A 132 6.48 3.99 15.15
C GLU A 132 6.63 3.02 16.32
N ASP A 133 5.52 2.45 16.78
CA ASP A 133 5.46 1.55 17.94
C ASP A 133 6.23 0.24 17.72
N PHE A 134 6.43 -0.17 16.47
CA PHE A 134 7.16 -1.39 16.11
C PHE A 134 8.63 -1.12 15.78
N ARG A 135 8.91 0.05 15.20
CA ARG A 135 10.21 0.38 14.60
C ARG A 135 11.35 0.26 15.58
N GLN A 136 11.23 0.87 16.76
CA GLN A 136 12.35 0.96 17.70
C GLN A 136 12.83 -0.42 18.16
N ASP A 137 11.91 -1.27 18.58
CA ASP A 137 12.25 -2.62 19.05
C ASP A 137 12.70 -3.53 17.91
N PHE A 138 12.14 -3.33 16.71
CA PHE A 138 12.62 -4.03 15.52
C PHE A 138 14.06 -3.65 15.18
N LEU A 139 14.43 -2.36 15.22
CA LEU A 139 15.79 -1.92 14.95
C LEU A 139 16.81 -2.45 15.96
N LYS A 140 16.43 -2.57 17.24
CA LYS A 140 17.29 -3.21 18.26
C LYS A 140 17.58 -4.66 17.88
N ARG A 141 16.56 -5.42 17.47
CA ARG A 141 16.73 -6.82 17.01
C ARG A 141 17.58 -6.90 15.74
N VAL A 142 17.37 -6.00 14.78
CA VAL A 142 18.20 -5.90 13.59
C VAL A 142 19.67 -5.66 13.96
N ALA A 143 19.94 -4.70 14.85
CA ALA A 143 21.30 -4.39 15.30
C ALA A 143 21.97 -5.55 16.06
N GLU A 144 21.21 -6.42 16.71
CA GLU A 144 21.72 -7.65 17.33
C GLU A 144 22.03 -8.75 16.29
N LEU A 145 21.29 -8.77 15.18
CA LEU A 145 21.47 -9.73 14.09
C LEU A 145 22.55 -9.31 13.08
N THR A 146 22.83 -8.01 12.95
CA THR A 146 23.85 -7.50 12.02
C THR A 146 25.25 -7.93 12.45
N PRO A 147 25.99 -8.72 11.64
CA PRO A 147 27.36 -9.10 11.96
C PRO A 147 28.24 -7.85 12.05
N PRO A 148 29.08 -7.71 13.08
CA PRO A 148 29.98 -6.55 13.20
C PRO A 148 30.91 -6.36 12.00
N GLY A 149 31.26 -7.47 11.32
CA GLY A 149 32.11 -7.47 10.13
C GLY A 149 31.53 -6.69 8.93
N VAL A 150 30.21 -6.43 8.92
CA VAL A 150 29.57 -5.56 7.91
C VAL A 150 30.19 -4.18 7.90
N PHE A 151 30.38 -3.57 9.07
CA PHE A 151 30.89 -2.20 9.19
C PHE A 151 32.40 -2.08 8.96
N THR A 152 33.11 -3.22 8.95
CA THR A 152 34.54 -3.29 8.62
C THR A 152 34.80 -3.84 7.21
N GLY A 153 33.75 -4.21 6.47
CA GLY A 153 33.85 -4.78 5.12
C GLY A 153 34.36 -6.23 5.06
N THR A 154 34.44 -6.93 6.19
CA THR A 154 34.89 -8.34 6.27
C THR A 154 33.74 -9.33 6.26
N SER A 155 32.50 -8.83 6.26
CA SER A 155 31.29 -9.64 6.12
C SER A 155 30.23 -8.89 5.34
N GLN A 156 29.39 -9.63 4.62
CA GLN A 156 28.26 -9.09 3.88
C GLN A 156 27.05 -9.98 4.10
N VAL A 157 25.86 -9.40 4.15
CA VAL A 157 24.61 -10.15 4.25
C VAL A 157 23.71 -9.76 3.10
N VAL A 158 23.24 -10.73 2.33
CA VAL A 158 22.32 -10.50 1.22
C VAL A 158 21.02 -11.23 1.49
N MET A 159 19.92 -10.49 1.50
CA MET A 159 18.58 -11.08 1.54
C MET A 159 18.16 -11.49 0.12
N VAL A 160 17.86 -12.77 -0.05
CA VAL A 160 17.31 -13.31 -1.29
C VAL A 160 15.88 -13.76 -1.00
N ILE A 161 14.92 -13.03 -1.56
CA ILE A 161 13.50 -13.37 -1.44
C ILE A 161 13.14 -14.36 -2.54
N ASN A 162 12.70 -15.56 -2.13
CA ASN A 162 12.30 -16.62 -3.05
C ASN A 162 10.83 -16.47 -3.44
N HIS A 163 9.98 -16.02 -2.51
CA HIS A 163 8.56 -15.84 -2.74
C HIS A 163 7.98 -14.71 -1.87
N VAL A 164 7.13 -13.89 -2.49
CA VAL A 164 6.24 -12.95 -1.81
C VAL A 164 4.81 -13.34 -2.18
N GLY A 165 4.05 -13.79 -1.19
CA GLY A 165 2.68 -14.24 -1.33
C GLY A 165 1.74 -13.12 -1.77
N SER A 166 0.56 -13.52 -2.25
CA SER A 166 -0.52 -12.57 -2.50
C SER A 166 -0.98 -11.95 -1.18
N PRO A 167 -1.23 -10.63 -1.10
CA PRO A 167 -1.70 -10.00 0.12
C PRO A 167 -3.09 -10.48 0.51
N GLU A 168 -3.22 -11.04 1.71
CA GLU A 168 -4.48 -11.47 2.30
C GLU A 168 -5.08 -10.33 3.12
N VAL A 169 -6.32 -9.95 2.85
CA VAL A 169 -7.00 -8.89 3.59
C VAL A 169 -7.33 -9.38 5.00
N VAL A 170 -6.77 -8.73 6.01
CA VAL A 170 -7.01 -9.04 7.44
C VAL A 170 -7.80 -7.93 8.15
N GLY A 171 -8.10 -6.84 7.45
CA GLY A 171 -8.95 -5.75 7.92
C GLY A 171 -8.99 -4.61 6.91
N GLU A 172 -9.76 -3.57 7.22
CA GLU A 172 -9.84 -2.37 6.37
C GLU A 172 -8.46 -1.74 6.21
N GLY A 173 -7.96 -1.69 4.96
CA GLY A 173 -6.63 -1.19 4.64
C GLY A 173 -5.50 -1.97 5.30
N ARG A 174 -5.71 -3.25 5.67
CA ARG A 174 -4.73 -4.09 6.33
C ARG A 174 -4.57 -5.42 5.62
N TRP A 175 -3.33 -5.80 5.39
CA TRP A 175 -2.96 -7.01 4.68
C TRP A 175 -1.93 -7.83 5.45
N LYS A 176 -1.99 -9.14 5.24
CA LYS A 176 -0.97 -10.10 5.62
C LYS A 176 -0.28 -10.60 4.36
N VAL A 177 1.04 -10.64 4.37
CA VAL A 177 1.85 -11.09 3.23
C VAL A 177 2.85 -12.13 3.72
N THR A 178 2.77 -13.34 3.17
CA THR A 178 3.76 -14.38 3.45
C THR A 178 5.03 -14.12 2.65
N VAL A 179 6.19 -14.19 3.31
CA VAL A 179 7.50 -14.01 2.70
C VAL A 179 8.36 -15.22 3.02
N VAL A 180 8.91 -15.83 1.96
CA VAL A 180 9.88 -16.93 2.05
C VAL A 180 11.19 -16.42 1.46
N ALA A 181 12.23 -16.36 2.29
CA ALA A 181 13.51 -15.79 1.92
C ALA A 181 14.66 -16.45 2.67
N HIS A 182 15.88 -16.15 2.25
CA HIS A 182 17.11 -16.51 2.94
C HIS A 182 18.00 -15.29 3.11
N LEU A 183 18.67 -15.22 4.26
CA LEU A 183 19.78 -14.31 4.50
C LEU A 183 21.08 -15.09 4.26
N TYR A 184 21.82 -14.72 3.23
CA TYR A 184 23.14 -15.29 2.95
C TYR A 184 24.21 -14.43 3.59
N VAL A 185 24.93 -15.00 4.57
CA VAL A 185 26.03 -14.32 5.26
C VAL A 185 27.35 -14.77 4.65
N PHE A 186 28.07 -13.84 4.04
CA PHE A 186 29.40 -14.04 3.47
C PHE A 186 30.45 -13.42 4.39
N ASN A 187 31.60 -14.06 4.52
CA ASN A 187 32.77 -13.52 5.21
C ASN A 187 34.07 -14.07 4.60
N ASP A 188 35.21 -13.51 4.99
CA ASP A 188 36.53 -13.88 4.46
C ASP A 188 36.87 -15.38 4.61
N ALA A 189 36.30 -16.05 5.62
CA ALA A 189 36.54 -17.47 5.89
C ALA A 189 35.56 -18.42 5.15
N ASN A 190 34.41 -17.90 4.69
CA ASN A 190 33.36 -18.68 4.04
C ASN A 190 32.75 -17.91 2.86
N ALA A 191 33.43 -17.98 1.72
CA ALA A 191 32.97 -17.39 0.46
C ALA A 191 31.74 -18.11 -0.14
N LEU A 192 31.41 -19.33 0.32
CA LEU A 192 30.19 -20.04 -0.10
C LEU A 192 28.93 -19.47 0.58
N GLY A 193 29.12 -18.68 1.64
CA GLY A 193 28.05 -18.08 2.42
C GLY A 193 27.32 -19.10 3.30
N GLN A 194 26.75 -18.62 4.40
CA GLN A 194 25.82 -19.38 5.23
C GLN A 194 24.40 -18.88 4.98
N ALA A 195 23.50 -19.79 4.60
CA ALA A 195 22.09 -19.46 4.42
C ALA A 195 21.33 -19.58 5.74
N ILE A 196 20.64 -18.52 6.14
CA ILE A 196 19.74 -18.48 7.29
C ILE A 196 18.32 -18.29 6.75
N PRO A 197 17.38 -19.22 6.99
CA PRO A 197 16.01 -19.06 6.51
C PRO A 197 15.31 -17.89 7.20
N PHE A 198 14.56 -17.13 6.41
CA PHE A 198 13.73 -16.01 6.82
C PHE A 198 12.32 -16.21 6.26
N ASN A 199 11.55 -17.03 6.95
CA ASN A 199 10.16 -17.32 6.58
C ASN A 199 9.25 -16.57 7.55
N ARG A 200 8.55 -15.53 7.06
CA ARG A 200 7.81 -14.60 7.90
C ARG A 200 6.45 -14.26 7.31
N GLU A 201 5.50 -14.00 8.20
CA GLU A 201 4.28 -13.26 7.88
C GLU A 201 4.52 -11.77 8.15
N VAL A 202 4.32 -10.94 7.15
CA VAL A 202 4.48 -9.48 7.22
C VAL A 202 3.10 -8.85 7.21
N PHE A 203 2.81 -8.07 8.25
CA PHE A 203 1.55 -7.37 8.40
C PHE A 203 1.73 -5.91 8.00
N VAL A 204 0.92 -5.48 7.02
CA VAL A 204 1.00 -4.17 6.38
C VAL A 204 -0.32 -3.44 6.56
N GLU A 205 -0.25 -2.14 6.77
CA GLU A 205 -1.44 -1.29 6.82
C GLU A 205 -1.29 -0.03 5.97
N ALA A 206 -2.41 0.47 5.46
CA ALA A 206 -2.49 1.71 4.73
C ALA A 206 -2.47 2.89 5.70
N VAL A 207 -1.63 3.87 5.39
CA VAL A 207 -1.53 5.14 6.13
C VAL A 207 -1.65 6.30 5.17
N THR A 208 -2.02 7.45 5.73
CA THR A 208 -2.00 8.71 4.98
C THR A 208 -0.55 9.04 4.62
N ALA A 209 -0.29 9.18 3.32
CA ALA A 209 1.02 9.63 2.84
C ALA A 209 1.31 11.03 3.42
N PRO A 210 2.56 11.29 3.86
CA PRO A 210 2.93 12.62 4.32
C PRO A 210 2.83 13.64 3.18
N ALA A 211 2.63 14.91 3.53
CA ALA A 211 2.77 15.99 2.56
C ALA A 211 4.21 16.00 2.01
N VAL A 212 4.36 16.48 0.77
CA VAL A 212 5.68 16.74 0.19
C VAL A 212 6.41 17.72 1.13
N PRO A 213 7.63 17.39 1.57
CA PRO A 213 8.38 18.29 2.44
C PRO A 213 8.70 19.60 1.73
N ASP A 214 8.60 20.73 2.44
CA ASP A 214 9.02 22.04 1.93
C ASP A 214 10.55 22.21 1.91
N GLY A 215 11.28 21.29 2.55
CA GLY A 215 12.73 21.31 2.71
C GLY A 215 13.47 20.37 1.74
N ASP A 216 14.70 20.74 1.42
CA ASP A 216 15.59 20.01 0.49
C ASP A 216 16.57 19.06 1.19
N THR A 217 16.36 18.70 2.47
CA THR A 217 17.34 17.84 3.13
C THR A 217 17.29 16.41 2.55
N PRO A 218 18.44 15.79 2.24
CA PRO A 218 18.46 14.43 1.70
C PRO A 218 17.75 13.41 2.60
N LEU A 219 17.75 13.65 3.92
CA LEU A 219 17.06 12.80 4.89
C LEU A 219 15.54 12.91 4.78
N GLU A 220 14.99 14.14 4.74
CA GLU A 220 13.54 14.32 4.59
C GLU A 220 13.04 13.72 3.28
N GLN A 221 13.81 13.87 2.20
CA GLN A 221 13.50 13.27 0.91
C GLN A 221 13.53 11.74 0.96
N ALA A 222 14.49 11.13 1.66
CA ALA A 222 14.56 9.68 1.84
C ALA A 222 13.39 9.13 2.68
N ILE A 223 13.01 9.84 3.76
CA ILE A 223 11.85 9.46 4.58
C ILE A 223 10.56 9.60 3.76
N TYR A 224 10.40 10.71 3.04
CA TYR A 224 9.26 10.95 2.17
C TYR A 224 9.15 9.88 1.08
N SER A 225 10.25 9.52 0.41
CA SER A 225 10.23 8.56 -0.70
C SER A 225 9.77 7.16 -0.28
N ILE A 226 10.02 6.77 0.97
CA ILE A 226 9.53 5.53 1.58
C ILE A 226 8.04 5.67 1.94
N ARG A 227 7.67 6.76 2.63
CA ARG A 227 6.32 6.94 3.19
C ARG A 227 5.26 7.38 2.18
N GLN A 228 5.64 7.94 1.02
CA GLN A 228 4.71 8.37 -0.03
C GLN A 228 3.87 7.22 -0.60
N THR A 229 4.33 5.96 -0.47
CA THR A 229 3.56 4.76 -0.84
C THR A 229 2.26 4.64 -0.02
N GLY A 230 2.20 5.33 1.14
CA GLY A 230 1.05 5.30 2.03
C GLY A 230 0.79 3.91 2.60
N LEU A 231 1.86 3.17 2.87
CA LEU A 231 1.88 1.84 3.48
C LEU A 231 2.92 1.84 4.62
N GLN A 232 2.66 1.05 5.66
CA GLN A 232 3.65 0.75 6.69
C GLN A 232 3.56 -0.70 7.18
N ILE A 233 4.68 -1.27 7.61
CA ILE A 233 4.74 -2.56 8.28
C ILE A 233 4.51 -2.35 9.79
N TYR A 234 3.51 -3.00 10.36
CA TYR A 234 3.19 -2.88 11.79
C TYR A 234 3.51 -4.14 12.60
N ALA A 235 3.72 -5.28 11.94
CA ALA A 235 4.22 -6.49 12.59
C ALA A 235 4.91 -7.43 11.60
N ILE A 236 5.88 -8.21 12.11
CA ILE A 236 6.50 -9.33 11.41
C ILE A 236 6.50 -10.53 12.36
N ARG A 237 6.00 -11.67 11.90
CA ARG A 237 5.87 -12.91 12.69
C ARG A 237 6.53 -14.07 11.97
N GLU A 238 6.90 -15.11 12.71
CA GLU A 238 7.36 -16.37 12.11
C GLU A 238 6.24 -17.01 11.30
N LEU A 239 6.59 -17.57 10.15
CA LEU A 239 5.68 -18.44 9.42
C LEU A 239 5.67 -19.80 10.12
N GLU A 240 4.49 -20.26 10.55
CA GLU A 240 4.36 -21.58 11.18
C GLU A 240 4.50 -22.70 10.15
N ARG A 241 5.05 -23.85 10.57
CA ARG A 241 5.39 -24.97 9.67
C ARG A 241 4.15 -25.64 9.05
N GLU A 242 2.95 -25.40 9.56
CA GLU A 242 1.70 -25.94 8.99
C GLU A 242 1.32 -25.29 7.64
N ASP A 243 1.93 -24.14 7.30
CA ASP A 243 1.69 -23.39 6.07
C ASP A 243 2.76 -23.60 4.97
N LEU A 244 3.61 -24.63 5.11
CA LEU A 244 4.63 -25.06 4.13
C LEU A 244 4.22 -26.36 3.43
#